data_AF-A0A368H5V7-F1
#
_entry.id   AF-A0A368H5V7-F1
#
_cell.length_a   1.000
_cell.length_b   1.000
_cell.length_c   1.000
_cell.angle_alpha   90.00
_cell.angle_beta   90.00
_cell.angle_gamma   90.00
#
_symmetry.space_group_name_H-M   'P 1'
#
loop_
_entity.id
_entity.type
_entity.pdbx_description
1 polymer ?
#
loop_
_entity_poly.entity_id
_entity_poly.type
_entity_poly.pdbx_seq_one_letter_code
_entity_poly.pdbx_strand_id
1 'polypeptide(L)'
;MYQPCQSYAPAPVFQQYVAPPPAVDCCCRCGVPCRYAYRHRTHGSKIFAADSVEEEMEATCNNKKLKVIIEDNMTSDPTISKRAIQKAAEEKLLGKFNVICAKGDFTYIAYTETYCQASNEDVTCYAFKPI
;
A
#
# COMPACT_ATOMS: atom_id res chain seq x y z
N MET A 1 39.29 1.91 75.64
CA MET A 1 39.96 1.56 74.36
C MET A 1 38.91 0.98 73.43
N TYR A 2 38.52 1.70 72.39
CA TYR A 2 37.70 1.15 71.30
C TYR A 2 38.22 1.75 69.99
N GLN A 3 38.72 0.89 69.11
CA GLN A 3 39.12 1.20 67.73
C GLN A 3 37.91 1.01 66.78
N PRO A 4 37.94 1.59 65.57
CA PRO A 4 36.81 2.28 64.97
C PRO A 4 35.98 1.39 64.04
N CYS A 5 34.73 1.80 63.77
CA CYS A 5 34.02 1.31 62.60
C CYS A 5 34.54 2.05 61.35
N GLN A 6 35.07 1.30 60.39
CA GLN A 6 35.49 1.83 59.09
C GLN A 6 34.31 2.50 58.39
N SER A 7 34.53 3.71 57.89
CA SER A 7 33.62 4.42 57.00
C SER A 7 33.50 3.65 55.69
N TYR A 8 32.36 2.99 55.45
CA TYR A 8 32.02 2.53 54.12
C TYR A 8 31.85 3.75 53.21
N ALA A 9 32.59 3.79 52.11
CA ALA A 9 32.35 4.76 51.06
C ALA A 9 30.92 4.56 50.50
N PRO A 10 30.14 5.64 50.25
CA PRO A 10 28.85 5.50 49.63
C PRO A 10 29.02 4.90 48.22
N ALA A 11 28.16 3.94 47.87
CA ALA A 11 28.14 3.37 46.52
C ALA A 11 27.93 4.49 45.48
N PRO A 12 28.61 4.42 44.32
CA PRO A 12 28.45 5.43 43.28
C PRO A 12 27.00 5.39 42.77
N VAL A 13 26.35 6.56 42.82
CA VAL A 13 25.02 6.75 42.26
C VAL A 13 25.16 6.72 40.75
N PHE A 14 24.82 5.60 40.12
CA PHE A 14 24.65 5.59 38.67
C PHE A 14 23.46 6.48 38.35
N GLN A 15 23.73 7.63 37.74
CA GLN A 15 22.67 8.44 37.16
C GLN A 15 21.98 7.59 36.09
N GLN A 16 20.75 7.16 36.37
CA GLN A 16 19.89 6.58 35.35
C GLN A 16 19.68 7.65 34.29
N TYR A 17 20.23 7.42 33.10
CA TYR A 17 19.97 8.26 31.94
C TYR A 17 18.49 8.03 31.55
N VAL A 18 17.60 8.88 32.07
CA VAL A 18 16.23 8.94 31.59
C VAL A 18 16.29 9.68 30.26
N ALA A 19 16.13 8.96 29.15
CA ALA A 19 15.98 9.60 27.85
C ALA A 19 14.85 10.64 27.93
N PRO A 20 15.03 11.87 27.41
CA PRO A 20 13.94 12.82 27.35
C PRO A 20 12.78 12.18 26.56
N PRO A 21 11.52 12.33 27.02
CA PRO A 21 10.39 11.77 26.29
C PRO A 21 10.42 12.30 24.85
N PRO A 22 10.10 11.47 23.84
CA PRO A 22 10.08 11.90 22.46
C PRO A 22 9.15 13.11 22.34
N ALA A 23 9.71 14.25 21.95
CA ALA A 23 8.96 15.49 21.85
C ALA A 23 8.12 15.49 20.55
N VAL A 24 7.07 14.66 20.49
CA VAL A 24 5.87 14.85 19.66
C VAL A 24 4.83 13.75 19.95
N ASP A 25 4.08 13.91 21.03
CA ASP A 25 2.85 13.13 21.31
C ASP A 25 1.63 13.89 20.75
N CYS A 26 1.39 13.87 19.43
CA CYS A 26 0.04 14.16 18.95
C CYS A 26 -0.80 12.87 19.03
N CYS A 27 -1.56 12.76 20.12
CA CYS A 27 -2.56 11.72 20.34
C CYS A 27 -3.81 11.99 19.48
N CYS A 28 -4.06 11.18 18.45
CA CYS A 28 -5.21 11.33 17.54
C CYS A 28 -6.60 11.05 18.16
N ARG A 29 -6.68 10.74 19.45
CA ARG A 29 -7.95 10.45 20.17
C ARG A 29 -8.17 11.31 21.42
N CYS A 30 -7.31 12.27 21.67
CA CYS A 30 -7.41 13.13 22.85
C CYS A 30 -8.23 14.39 22.52
N GLY A 31 -9.08 14.84 23.46
CA GLY A 31 -9.99 15.99 23.27
C GLY A 31 -9.36 17.38 23.38
N VAL A 32 -8.03 17.48 23.51
CA VAL A 32 -7.29 18.75 23.59
C VAL A 32 -6.48 18.97 22.31
N PRO A 33 -6.61 20.13 21.63
CA PRO A 33 -5.81 20.41 20.44
C PRO A 33 -4.33 20.59 20.81
N CYS A 34 -3.41 20.05 19.98
CA CYS A 34 -1.96 20.16 20.20
C CYS A 34 -1.58 21.65 20.42
N ARG A 35 -0.93 21.95 21.56
CA ARG A 35 -0.72 23.31 22.09
C ARG A 35 0.26 24.16 21.26
N TYR A 36 0.98 23.55 20.34
CA TYR A 36 1.85 24.21 19.36
C TYR A 36 1.21 24.09 17.98
N ALA A 37 0.12 24.85 17.76
CA ALA A 37 -0.50 24.98 16.45
C ALA A 37 0.39 25.84 15.53
N TYR A 38 1.59 25.37 15.22
CA TYR A 38 2.36 25.94 14.12
C TYR A 38 1.69 25.46 12.83
N ARG A 39 0.91 26.36 12.21
CA ARG A 39 0.29 26.14 10.90
C ARG A 39 1.38 26.12 9.83
N HIS A 40 2.20 25.07 9.79
CA HIS A 40 2.74 24.64 8.52
C HIS A 40 1.60 23.95 7.79
N ARG A 41 0.85 24.72 6.99
CA ARG A 41 0.16 24.14 5.84
C ARG A 41 1.27 23.52 4.99
N THR A 42 1.48 22.23 5.12
CA THR A 42 2.35 21.50 4.21
C THR A 42 1.80 21.71 2.82
N HIS A 43 2.53 22.46 1.98
CA HIS A 43 2.16 22.73 0.59
C HIS A 43 2.12 21.45 -0.28
N GLY A 44 2.42 20.28 0.31
CA GLY A 44 2.51 18.99 -0.38
C GLY A 44 1.26 18.11 -0.31
N SER A 45 0.25 18.41 0.52
CA SER A 45 -0.95 17.54 0.63
C SER A 45 -1.88 17.61 -0.58
N LYS A 46 -1.60 18.51 -1.54
CA LYS A 46 -2.28 18.56 -2.84
C LYS A 46 -1.48 17.96 -3.99
N ILE A 47 -0.20 17.63 -3.79
CA ILE A 47 0.63 17.01 -4.83
C ILE A 47 0.28 15.51 -4.95
N PHE A 48 -0.06 14.85 -3.85
CA PHE A 48 -0.37 13.41 -3.82
C PHE A 48 -1.84 13.03 -4.07
N ALA A 49 -2.72 13.98 -4.41
CA ALA A 49 -4.15 13.73 -4.51
C ALA A 49 -4.73 13.79 -5.92
N ALA A 50 -3.99 14.33 -6.89
CA ALA A 50 -4.52 14.54 -8.25
C ALA A 50 -3.65 13.92 -9.36
N ASP A 51 -2.34 13.73 -9.13
CA ASP A 51 -1.41 13.23 -10.15
C ASP A 51 -1.25 11.69 -10.14
N SER A 52 -1.63 11.03 -9.05
CA SER A 52 -1.45 9.58 -8.90
C SER A 52 -2.43 8.76 -9.73
N VAL A 53 -3.62 9.27 -10.04
CA VAL A 53 -4.64 8.49 -10.76
C VAL A 53 -4.27 8.32 -12.25
N GLU A 54 -3.60 9.33 -12.82
CA GLU A 54 -3.17 9.31 -14.22
C GLU A 54 -1.86 8.53 -14.41
N GLU A 55 -0.94 8.55 -13.43
CA GLU A 55 0.26 7.70 -13.46
C GLU A 55 -0.06 6.22 -13.12
N GLU A 56 -1.05 5.94 -12.25
CA GLU A 56 -1.48 4.58 -11.92
C GLU A 56 -2.05 3.83 -13.12
N MET A 57 -2.76 4.51 -14.04
CA MET A 57 -3.34 3.89 -15.25
C MET A 57 -2.28 3.51 -16.30
N GLU A 58 -1.13 4.18 -16.31
CA GLU A 58 -0.01 3.84 -17.20
C GLU A 58 0.89 2.74 -16.60
N ALA A 59 1.00 2.69 -15.26
CA ALA A 59 1.73 1.63 -14.55
C ALA A 59 1.00 0.27 -14.51
N THR A 60 -0.32 0.24 -14.72
CA THR A 60 -1.14 -0.98 -14.57
C THR A 60 -1.19 -1.88 -15.81
N CYS A 61 -0.62 -1.47 -16.95
CA CYS A 61 -0.68 -2.29 -18.17
C CYS A 61 0.57 -2.20 -19.04
N ASN A 62 1.25 -3.33 -19.19
CA ASN A 62 2.44 -3.43 -20.05
C ASN A 62 2.14 -4.01 -21.46
N ASN A 63 0.94 -4.57 -21.67
CA ASN A 63 0.55 -5.20 -22.92
C ASN A 63 -0.79 -4.67 -23.45
N LYS A 64 -0.70 -3.81 -24.47
CA LYS A 64 -1.87 -3.20 -25.12
C LYS A 64 -2.82 -4.22 -25.75
N LYS A 65 -2.30 -5.34 -26.27
CA LYS A 65 -3.17 -6.40 -26.84
C LYS A 65 -3.99 -7.07 -25.74
N LEU A 66 -3.38 -7.30 -24.57
CA LEU A 66 -4.08 -7.85 -23.42
C LEU A 66 -5.16 -6.88 -22.92
N LYS A 67 -4.88 -5.57 -22.92
CA LYS A 67 -5.88 -4.53 -22.58
C LYS A 67 -7.15 -4.66 -23.43
N VAL A 68 -6.98 -4.69 -24.76
CA VAL A 68 -8.10 -4.81 -25.70
C VAL A 68 -8.88 -6.10 -25.46
N ILE A 69 -8.21 -7.21 -25.17
CA ILE A 69 -8.88 -8.48 -24.87
C ILE A 69 -9.72 -8.37 -23.59
N ILE A 70 -9.20 -7.70 -22.56
CA ILE A 70 -9.95 -7.47 -21.31
C ILE A 70 -11.19 -6.64 -21.63
N GLU A 71 -11.03 -5.48 -22.27
CA GLU A 71 -12.13 -4.55 -22.60
C GLU A 71 -13.20 -5.20 -23.48
N ASP A 72 -12.82 -5.94 -24.52
CA ASP A 72 -13.74 -6.60 -25.46
C ASP A 72 -14.57 -7.73 -24.81
N ASN A 73 -14.03 -8.38 -23.77
CA ASN A 73 -14.63 -9.58 -23.17
C ASN A 73 -15.13 -9.34 -21.74
N MET A 74 -15.17 -8.08 -21.30
CA MET A 74 -15.68 -7.73 -19.99
C MET A 74 -17.21 -7.59 -20.01
N THR A 75 -17.83 -8.16 -18.98
CA THR A 75 -19.27 -8.09 -18.72
C THR A 75 -19.52 -7.58 -17.30
N SER A 76 -20.78 -7.32 -16.97
CA SER A 76 -21.19 -6.88 -15.62
C SER A 76 -21.02 -7.94 -14.53
N ASP A 77 -20.77 -9.21 -14.88
CA ASP A 77 -20.50 -10.29 -13.92
C ASP A 77 -19.00 -10.67 -13.93
N PRO A 78 -18.25 -10.47 -12.83
CA PRO A 78 -16.84 -10.81 -12.75
C PRO A 78 -16.55 -12.31 -12.98
N THR A 79 -17.52 -13.19 -12.69
CA THR A 79 -17.39 -14.64 -12.87
C THR A 79 -17.42 -15.04 -14.34
N ILE A 80 -18.23 -14.34 -15.14
CA ILE A 80 -18.30 -14.54 -16.58
C ILE A 80 -17.09 -13.89 -17.24
N SER A 81 -16.80 -12.64 -16.87
CA SER A 81 -15.68 -11.86 -17.40
C SER A 81 -14.35 -12.61 -17.26
N LYS A 82 -14.01 -13.16 -16.08
CA LYS A 82 -12.73 -13.87 -15.89
C LYS A 82 -12.57 -15.08 -16.82
N ARG A 83 -13.65 -15.83 -17.07
CA ARG A 83 -13.62 -17.02 -17.94
C ARG A 83 -13.51 -16.63 -19.42
N ALA A 84 -14.23 -15.58 -19.82
CA ALA A 84 -14.21 -15.08 -21.19
C ALA A 84 -12.84 -14.50 -21.55
N ILE A 85 -12.28 -13.64 -20.68
CA ILE A 85 -10.97 -13.02 -20.86
C ILE A 85 -9.87 -14.07 -20.88
N GLN A 86 -9.90 -15.05 -19.95
CA GLN A 86 -8.89 -16.11 -19.93
C GLN A 86 -8.88 -16.87 -21.25
N LYS A 87 -10.04 -17.34 -21.72
CA LYS A 87 -10.14 -18.09 -22.98
C LYS A 87 -9.66 -17.26 -24.16
N ALA A 88 -10.10 -16.00 -24.28
CA ALA A 88 -9.71 -15.12 -25.37
C ALA A 88 -8.20 -14.78 -25.34
N ALA A 89 -7.61 -14.62 -24.16
CA ALA A 89 -6.18 -14.38 -24.00
C ALA A 89 -5.35 -15.61 -24.39
N GLU A 90 -5.77 -16.81 -23.97
CA GLU A 90 -5.11 -18.07 -24.33
C GLU A 90 -5.14 -18.32 -25.84
N GLU A 91 -6.27 -18.05 -26.50
CA GLU A 91 -6.43 -18.20 -27.95
C GLU A 91 -5.61 -17.17 -28.76
N LYS A 92 -5.60 -15.89 -28.33
CA LYS A 92 -4.95 -14.80 -29.09
C LYS A 92 -3.45 -14.66 -28.82
N LEU A 93 -3.00 -14.96 -27.60
CA LEU A 93 -1.61 -14.74 -27.17
C LEU A 93 -0.82 -16.05 -27.03
N LEU A 94 -1.44 -17.21 -27.31
CA LEU A 94 -0.83 -18.54 -27.33
C LEU A 94 -0.02 -18.83 -26.04
N GLY A 95 -0.66 -18.68 -24.89
CA GLY A 95 -0.05 -18.94 -23.58
C GLY A 95 -1.10 -19.01 -22.49
N LYS A 96 -0.74 -19.52 -21.31
CA LYS A 96 -1.67 -19.59 -20.17
C LYS A 96 -1.74 -18.24 -19.46
N PHE A 97 -2.95 -17.77 -19.18
CA PHE A 97 -3.19 -16.51 -18.47
C PHE A 97 -4.06 -16.74 -17.26
N ASN A 98 -3.75 -16.03 -16.18
CA ASN A 98 -4.60 -15.94 -15.02
C ASN A 98 -5.34 -14.60 -15.04
N VAL A 99 -6.63 -14.62 -14.70
CA VAL A 99 -7.48 -13.44 -14.69
C VAL A 99 -8.22 -13.36 -13.36
N ILE A 100 -8.13 -12.20 -12.71
CA ILE A 100 -8.82 -11.86 -11.47
C ILE A 100 -9.77 -10.71 -11.78
N CYS A 101 -11.07 -10.88 -11.53
CA CYS A 101 -12.07 -9.83 -11.70
C CYS A 101 -12.87 -9.64 -10.41
N ALA A 102 -13.13 -8.40 -10.02
CA ALA A 102 -13.92 -8.07 -8.84
C ALA A 102 -14.75 -6.79 -9.05
N LYS A 103 -15.82 -6.64 -8.27
CA LYS A 103 -16.67 -5.43 -8.23
C LYS A 103 -16.27 -4.41 -7.16
N GLY A 104 -15.19 -4.68 -6.44
CA GLY A 104 -14.70 -3.86 -5.37
C GLY A 104 -13.20 -4.06 -5.22
N ASP A 105 -12.64 -3.50 -4.16
CA ASP A 105 -11.19 -3.49 -3.99
C ASP A 105 -10.67 -4.86 -3.59
N PHE A 106 -9.60 -5.28 -4.25
CA PHE A 106 -8.85 -6.48 -3.92
C PHE A 106 -7.36 -6.18 -3.99
N THR A 107 -6.61 -6.73 -3.05
CA THR A 107 -5.15 -6.62 -3.02
C THR A 107 -4.56 -8.01 -3.26
N TYR A 108 -3.57 -8.08 -4.15
CA TYR A 108 -2.86 -9.32 -4.46
C TYR A 108 -1.44 -8.98 -4.91
N ILE A 109 -0.56 -9.98 -4.86
CA ILE A 109 0.82 -9.88 -5.34
C ILE A 109 1.02 -11.00 -6.37
N ALA A 110 1.54 -10.66 -7.54
CA ALA A 110 1.85 -11.63 -8.60
C ALA A 110 3.22 -11.33 -9.21
N TYR A 111 4.01 -12.39 -9.44
CA TYR A 111 5.28 -12.31 -10.15
C TYR A 111 5.04 -12.64 -11.62
N THR A 112 5.13 -11.63 -12.49
CA THR A 112 4.69 -11.72 -13.89
C THR A 112 5.50 -10.76 -14.75
N GLU A 113 5.82 -11.16 -15.98
CA GLU A 113 6.44 -10.26 -16.96
C GLU A 113 5.41 -9.57 -17.84
N THR A 114 4.21 -10.14 -17.99
CA THR A 114 3.13 -9.62 -18.85
C THR A 114 1.86 -9.48 -18.03
N TYR A 115 1.36 -8.26 -17.91
CA TYR A 115 0.15 -7.95 -17.15
C TYR A 115 -0.62 -6.75 -17.70
N CYS A 116 -1.90 -6.72 -17.41
CA CYS A 116 -2.75 -5.58 -17.69
C CYS A 116 -3.96 -5.54 -16.75
N GLN A 117 -4.30 -4.35 -16.28
CA GLN A 117 -5.56 -4.05 -15.61
C GLN A 117 -6.45 -3.22 -16.52
N ALA A 118 -7.73 -3.53 -16.57
CA ALA A 118 -8.74 -2.65 -17.11
C ALA A 118 -9.99 -2.70 -16.25
N SER A 119 -10.69 -1.56 -16.19
CA SER A 119 -11.90 -1.38 -15.40
C SER A 119 -13.01 -0.87 -16.30
N ASN A 120 -14.22 -1.36 -16.07
CA ASN A 120 -15.47 -0.79 -16.60
C ASN A 120 -16.26 -0.23 -15.41
N GLU A 121 -17.50 0.22 -15.63
CA GLU A 121 -18.34 0.93 -14.66
C GLU A 121 -18.32 0.29 -13.25
N ASP A 122 -18.49 -1.04 -13.17
CA ASP A 122 -18.62 -1.76 -11.89
C ASP A 122 -17.58 -2.86 -11.68
N VAL A 123 -16.80 -3.26 -12.70
CA VAL A 123 -15.93 -4.44 -12.65
C VAL A 123 -14.51 -4.06 -13.06
N THR A 124 -13.55 -4.39 -12.21
CA THR A 124 -12.12 -4.30 -12.49
C THR A 124 -11.57 -5.69 -12.71
N CYS A 125 -10.89 -5.89 -13.84
CA CYS A 125 -10.22 -7.13 -14.19
C CYS A 125 -8.71 -6.91 -14.34
N TYR A 126 -7.94 -7.82 -13.76
CA TYR A 126 -6.50 -7.91 -13.91
C TYR A 126 -6.14 -9.24 -14.55
N ALA A 127 -5.42 -9.20 -15.67
CA ALA A 127 -4.94 -10.36 -16.38
C ALA A 127 -3.42 -10.38 -16.42
N PHE A 128 -2.83 -11.56 -16.20
CA PHE A 128 -1.38 -11.72 -16.21
C PHE A 128 -0.93 -13.11 -16.62
N LYS A 129 0.30 -13.20 -17.12
CA LYS A 129 0.94 -14.47 -17.44
C LYS A 129 1.87 -14.88 -16.29
N PRO A 130 1.63 -16.02 -15.61
CA PRO A 130 2.58 -16.52 -14.63
C PRO A 130 3.90 -16.91 -15.31
N ILE A 131 5.02 -16.62 -14.64
CA ILE A 131 6.36 -17.04 -15.03
C ILE A 131 6.53 -18.54 -14.76
#